data_AF-A0A2C6A4X8-F1
#
_entry.id   AF-A0A2C6A4X8-F1
#
_cell.length_a   1.000
_cell.length_b   1.000
_cell.length_c   1.000
_cell.angle_alpha   90.00
_cell.angle_beta   90.00
_cell.angle_gamma   90.00
#
_symmetry.space_group_name_H-M   'P 1'
#
loop_
_entity.id
_entity.type
_entity.pdbx_description
1 polymer ?
#
loop_
_entity_poly.entity_id
_entity_poly.type
_entity_poly.pdbx_seq_one_letter_code
_entity_poly.pdbx_strand_id
1 'polypeptide(L)'
;MPQRYLRGLASVAAAAAADDVAVVLVSFMRSGDFWREGAAKMGLDLGVLARAGRFVFVDGLTGLFAPALGRTGGAPPGADRVIFGSELGTVRRGIEAGLAAAHGAKTVLIVDQIDVLVAAAAPADNVTDLSVQSMLLSLRETPSQRAHATILTFAADDPLLQAQTTTLERRHAALVLSQTHAARTIVSLRKLDTGTARDVSGVMRITAAAHDDGHDDGDDGLRDDAEYLYHVGGDLSVRVFERGA
;
A
#
# COMPACT_ATOMS: atom_id res chain seq x y z
N MET A 1 9.50 -32.58 1.10
CA MET A 1 9.16 -31.53 0.11
C MET A 1 9.07 -30.10 0.71
N PRO A 2 9.97 -29.60 1.59
CA PRO A 2 9.88 -28.22 2.11
C PRO A 2 10.76 -27.17 1.38
N GLN A 3 11.61 -27.59 0.43
CA GLN A 3 12.66 -26.72 -0.15
C GLN A 3 12.21 -25.79 -1.28
N ARG A 4 10.96 -25.90 -1.77
CA ARG A 4 10.49 -25.12 -2.93
C ARG A 4 9.98 -23.71 -2.59
N TYR A 5 9.54 -23.45 -1.36
CA TYR A 5 8.91 -22.18 -0.99
C TYR A 5 9.91 -21.07 -0.61
N LEU A 6 11.02 -21.42 0.06
CA LEU A 6 12.08 -20.46 0.41
C LEU A 6 12.82 -19.90 -0.82
N ARG A 7 12.81 -20.65 -1.93
CA ARG A 7 13.47 -20.23 -3.18
C ARG A 7 12.75 -19.07 -3.86
N GLY A 8 11.43 -18.92 -3.64
CA GLY A 8 10.61 -17.88 -4.27
C GLY A 8 10.87 -16.47 -3.71
N LEU A 9 10.97 -16.32 -2.38
CA LEU A 9 11.24 -15.01 -1.77
C LEU A 9 12.68 -14.53 -2.06
N ALA A 10 13.65 -15.43 -1.99
CA ALA A 10 15.03 -15.13 -2.37
C ALA A 10 15.18 -14.83 -3.88
N SER A 11 14.42 -15.51 -4.76
CA SER A 11 14.43 -15.22 -6.19
C SER A 11 13.71 -13.93 -6.57
N VAL A 12 12.64 -13.56 -5.85
CA VAL A 12 11.95 -12.26 -6.03
C VAL A 12 12.84 -11.12 -5.54
N ALA A 13 13.50 -11.28 -4.39
CA ALA A 13 14.47 -10.30 -3.90
C ALA A 13 15.70 -10.19 -4.82
N ALA A 14 16.20 -11.31 -5.37
CA ALA A 14 17.30 -11.32 -6.33
C ALA A 14 16.91 -10.73 -7.71
N ALA A 15 15.69 -10.99 -8.18
CA ALA A 15 15.15 -10.37 -9.39
C ALA A 15 14.89 -8.86 -9.20
N ALA A 16 14.39 -8.44 -8.03
CA ALA A 16 14.25 -7.02 -7.67
C ALA A 16 15.59 -6.33 -7.40
N ALA A 17 16.66 -7.07 -7.12
CA ALA A 17 18.03 -6.55 -7.08
C ALA A 17 18.65 -6.43 -8.49
N ALA A 18 18.17 -7.23 -9.45
CA ALA A 18 18.54 -7.12 -10.87
C ALA A 18 17.77 -5.98 -11.57
N ASP A 19 16.53 -5.72 -11.15
CA ASP A 19 15.70 -4.62 -11.65
C ASP A 19 15.97 -3.34 -10.84
N ASP A 20 16.19 -2.22 -11.51
CA ASP A 20 16.50 -0.92 -10.89
C ASP A 20 15.23 -0.27 -10.25
N VAL A 21 14.61 -0.96 -9.28
CA VAL A 21 13.36 -0.58 -8.58
C VAL A 21 13.59 0.05 -7.20
N ALA A 22 13.01 1.23 -6.97
CA ALA A 22 12.88 1.84 -5.66
C ALA A 22 11.42 1.80 -5.15
N VAL A 23 11.24 1.85 -3.83
CA VAL A 23 9.91 1.85 -3.19
C VAL A 23 9.73 3.10 -2.34
N VAL A 24 8.61 3.80 -2.51
CA VAL A 24 8.15 4.85 -1.61
C VAL A 24 6.95 4.32 -0.85
N LEU A 25 7.07 4.20 0.46
CA LEU A 25 5.99 3.78 1.34
C LEU A 25 5.50 4.97 2.15
N VAL A 26 4.26 5.38 1.90
CA VAL A 26 3.54 6.40 2.65
C VAL A 26 2.56 5.66 3.56
N SER A 27 2.60 5.88 4.88
CA SER A 27 1.62 5.26 5.79
C SER A 27 0.95 6.30 6.68
N PHE A 28 -0.37 6.23 6.73
CA PHE A 28 -1.22 7.05 7.60
C PHE A 28 -1.65 6.32 8.86
N MET A 29 -1.22 5.06 9.06
CA MET A 29 -1.66 4.22 10.18
C MET A 29 -0.53 3.56 10.96
N ARG A 30 0.70 3.53 10.44
CA ARG A 30 1.84 2.86 11.07
C ARG A 30 3.10 3.69 10.94
N SER A 31 3.97 3.63 11.96
CA SER A 31 5.26 4.33 11.97
C SER A 31 6.29 3.61 11.10
N GLY A 32 7.39 4.29 10.76
CA GLY A 32 8.51 3.68 10.03
C GLY A 32 9.13 2.51 10.79
N ASP A 33 9.16 2.58 12.12
CA ASP A 33 9.69 1.51 12.98
C ASP A 33 8.87 0.23 12.88
N PHE A 34 7.54 0.35 12.80
CA PHE A 34 6.65 -0.80 12.58
C PHE A 34 7.01 -1.54 11.28
N TRP A 35 7.22 -0.79 10.19
CA TRP A 35 7.57 -1.37 8.89
C TRP A 35 8.97 -1.96 8.89
N ARG A 36 9.95 -1.30 9.52
CA ARG A 36 11.32 -1.80 9.67
C ARG A 36 11.36 -3.10 10.47
N GLU A 37 10.64 -3.18 11.59
CA GLU A 37 10.58 -4.39 12.41
C GLU A 37 9.96 -5.57 11.63
N GLY A 38 8.84 -5.32 10.93
CA GLY A 38 8.18 -6.34 10.12
C GLY A 38 9.07 -6.85 8.98
N ALA A 39 9.72 -5.93 8.27
CA ALA A 39 10.65 -6.27 7.18
C ALA A 39 11.89 -7.03 7.68
N ALA A 40 12.46 -6.63 8.82
CA ALA A 40 13.63 -7.29 9.40
C ALA A 40 13.34 -8.77 9.75
N LYS A 41 12.13 -9.07 10.26
CA LYS A 41 11.69 -10.45 10.51
C LYS A 41 11.58 -11.30 9.24
N MET A 42 11.39 -10.67 8.09
CA MET A 42 11.39 -11.31 6.77
C MET A 42 12.78 -11.31 6.10
N GLY A 43 13.83 -10.86 6.79
CA GLY A 43 15.20 -10.79 6.26
C GLY A 43 15.48 -9.58 5.37
N LEU A 44 14.65 -8.53 5.43
CA LEU A 44 14.80 -7.31 4.64
C LEU A 44 15.22 -6.12 5.52
N ASP A 45 16.43 -5.59 5.31
CA ASP A 45 16.92 -4.40 6.01
C ASP A 45 16.53 -3.12 5.25
N LEU A 46 15.39 -2.54 5.63
CA LEU A 46 14.91 -1.28 5.05
C LEU A 46 15.83 -0.08 5.35
N GLY A 47 16.65 -0.14 6.41
CA GLY A 47 17.59 0.94 6.73
C GLY A 47 18.77 0.98 5.75
N VAL A 48 19.27 -0.19 5.35
CA VAL A 48 20.28 -0.30 4.27
C VAL A 48 19.70 0.19 2.94
N LEU A 49 18.48 -0.24 2.60
CA LEU A 49 17.81 0.19 1.37
C LEU A 49 17.52 1.69 1.37
N ALA A 50 17.18 2.28 2.52
CA ALA A 50 16.94 3.70 2.65
C ALA A 50 18.20 4.54 2.40
N ARG A 51 19.35 4.13 2.96
CA ARG A 51 20.63 4.78 2.70
C ARG A 51 21.07 4.67 1.24
N ALA A 52 20.68 3.59 0.56
CA ALA A 52 20.92 3.40 -0.88
C ALA A 52 19.89 4.12 -1.78
N GLY A 53 18.91 4.83 -1.23
CA GLY A 53 17.83 5.48 -1.99
C GLY A 53 16.82 4.50 -2.61
N ARG A 54 16.88 3.22 -2.24
CA ARG A 54 16.01 2.16 -2.75
C ARG A 54 14.68 2.06 -1.99
N PHE A 55 14.63 2.65 -0.81
CA PHE A 55 13.44 2.72 0.02
C PHE A 55 13.29 4.11 0.62
N VAL A 56 12.10 4.70 0.53
CA VAL A 56 11.78 5.97 1.18
C VAL A 56 10.52 5.78 2.00
N PHE A 57 10.61 6.06 3.30
CA PHE A 57 9.45 6.08 4.16
C PHE A 57 8.93 7.50 4.34
N VAL A 58 7.62 7.66 4.14
CA VAL A 58 6.88 8.89 4.36
C VAL A 58 5.82 8.64 5.44
N ASP A 59 6.04 9.27 6.59
CA ASP A 59 5.16 9.24 7.74
C ASP A 59 4.02 10.25 7.54
N GLY A 60 2.85 9.74 7.17
CA GLY A 60 1.60 10.49 7.10
C GLY A 60 0.80 10.45 8.40
N LEU A 61 1.25 9.72 9.42
CA LEU A 61 0.53 9.52 10.68
C LEU A 61 0.94 10.56 11.74
N THR A 62 2.23 10.68 12.03
CA THR A 62 2.73 11.44 13.18
C THR A 62 2.32 12.91 13.09
N GLY A 63 2.47 13.52 11.91
CA GLY A 63 2.16 14.94 11.73
C GLY A 63 0.66 15.27 11.59
N LEU A 64 -0.23 14.27 11.62
CA LEU A 64 -1.68 14.51 11.77
C LEU A 64 -2.05 14.87 13.21
N PHE A 65 -1.32 14.30 14.19
CA PHE A 65 -1.68 14.38 15.61
C PHE A 65 -0.64 15.10 16.47
N ALA A 66 0.59 15.27 15.96
CA ALA A 66 1.67 15.96 16.66
C ALA A 66 2.00 17.31 16.00
N PRO A 67 2.27 18.36 16.79
CA PRO A 67 2.70 19.65 16.25
C PRO A 67 4.09 19.55 15.61
N ALA A 68 4.34 20.38 14.60
CA ALA A 68 5.64 20.52 13.93
C ALA A 68 6.66 21.27 14.80
N LEU A 69 6.95 20.80 16.00
CA LEU A 69 7.93 21.46 16.89
C LEU A 69 9.35 21.19 16.38
N GLY A 70 10.07 22.25 16.01
CA GLY A 70 11.52 22.24 15.82
C GLY A 70 12.06 21.49 14.60
N ARG A 71 11.20 20.99 13.69
CA ARG A 71 11.61 20.29 12.45
C ARG A 71 11.64 21.25 11.26
N THR A 72 12.58 22.19 11.30
CA THR A 72 12.88 23.08 10.16
C THR A 72 14.09 22.55 9.42
N GLY A 73 13.87 21.65 8.47
CA GLY A 73 14.93 21.07 7.65
C GLY A 73 14.45 19.88 6.84
N GLY A 74 14.96 19.70 5.62
CA GLY A 74 14.74 18.48 4.86
C GLY A 74 15.28 17.27 5.62
N ALA A 75 14.55 16.15 5.61
CA ALA A 75 15.05 14.91 6.21
C ALA A 75 16.36 14.51 5.51
N PRO A 76 17.43 14.16 6.25
CA PRO A 76 18.65 13.66 5.64
C PRO A 76 18.38 12.37 4.84
N PRO A 77 19.23 12.02 3.86
CA PRO A 77 19.10 10.77 3.13
C PRO A 77 18.99 9.57 4.06
N GLY A 78 17.97 8.73 3.84
CA GLY A 78 17.69 7.56 4.67
C GLY A 78 16.88 7.83 5.96
N ALA A 79 16.50 9.07 6.26
CA ALA A 79 15.60 9.39 7.37
C ALA A 79 14.13 9.48 6.95
N ASP A 80 13.24 9.15 7.89
CA ASP A 80 11.79 9.19 7.70
C ASP A 80 11.31 10.64 7.45
N ARG A 81 10.49 10.80 6.40
CA ARG A 81 9.92 12.09 6.02
C ARG A 81 8.53 12.22 6.64
N VAL A 82 8.30 13.23 7.46
CA VAL A 82 6.98 13.43 8.09
C VAL A 82 6.20 14.48 7.32
N ILE A 83 4.94 14.18 7.01
CA ILE A 83 3.95 15.14 6.50
C ILE A 83 3.25 15.74 7.71
N PHE A 84 3.29 17.07 7.84
CA PHE A 84 2.60 17.79 8.91
C PHE A 84 1.31 18.42 8.39
N GLY A 85 0.19 18.08 9.05
CA GLY A 85 -1.14 18.54 8.68
C GLY A 85 -1.87 17.60 7.72
N SER A 86 -3.19 17.80 7.62
CA SER A 86 -4.11 17.02 6.80
C SER A 86 -4.50 17.69 5.48
N GLU A 87 -4.05 18.92 5.23
CA GLU A 87 -4.32 19.65 4.01
C GLU A 87 -3.76 18.89 2.80
N LEU A 88 -4.63 18.59 1.82
CA LEU A 88 -4.29 17.66 0.74
C LEU A 88 -3.16 18.16 -0.17
N GLY A 89 -3.00 19.46 -0.36
CA GLY A 89 -1.85 20.02 -1.06
C GLY A 89 -0.53 19.71 -0.35
N THR A 90 -0.53 19.74 0.98
CA THR A 90 0.62 19.38 1.81
C THR A 90 0.89 17.89 1.78
N VAL A 91 -0.16 17.06 1.86
CA VAL A 91 -0.06 15.61 1.68
C VAL A 91 0.53 15.27 0.31
N ARG A 92 -0.02 15.84 -0.76
CA ARG A 92 0.46 15.64 -2.14
C ARG A 92 1.93 15.99 -2.28
N ARG A 93 2.33 17.19 -1.84
CA ARG A 93 3.74 17.64 -1.87
C ARG A 93 4.65 16.72 -1.06
N GLY A 94 4.18 16.20 0.07
CA GLY A 94 4.91 15.24 0.89
C GLY A 94 5.20 13.94 0.15
N ILE A 95 4.21 13.40 -0.55
CA ILE A 95 4.32 12.19 -1.38
C ILE A 95 5.25 12.45 -2.57
N GLU A 96 5.04 13.55 -3.31
CA GLU A 96 5.89 14.01 -4.41
C GLU A 96 7.36 14.14 -3.99
N ALA A 97 7.60 14.72 -2.81
CA ALA A 97 8.94 14.84 -2.28
C ALA A 97 9.57 13.48 -1.92
N GLY A 98 8.76 12.52 -1.46
CA GLY A 98 9.18 11.13 -1.24
C GLY A 98 9.58 10.44 -2.55
N LEU A 99 8.76 10.58 -3.59
CA LEU A 99 9.05 10.10 -4.95
C LEU A 99 10.34 10.69 -5.52
N ALA A 100 10.57 11.99 -5.33
CA ALA A 100 11.78 12.67 -5.78
C ALA A 100 13.06 12.22 -5.05
N ALA A 101 12.95 11.63 -3.85
CA ALA A 101 14.09 11.12 -3.10
C ALA A 101 14.40 9.63 -3.37
N ALA A 102 13.54 8.94 -4.10
CA ALA A 102 13.80 7.56 -4.50
C ALA A 102 14.78 7.52 -5.68
N HIS A 103 15.72 6.58 -5.65
CA HIS A 103 16.75 6.39 -6.66
C HIS A 103 16.59 5.00 -7.30
N GLY A 104 15.82 4.96 -8.38
CA GLY A 104 15.68 3.79 -9.25
C GLY A 104 15.03 4.17 -10.57
N ALA A 105 15.32 3.44 -11.64
CA ALA A 105 14.68 3.58 -12.95
C ALA A 105 13.16 3.36 -12.89
N LYS A 106 12.68 2.54 -11.96
CA LYS A 106 11.25 2.33 -11.68
C LYS A 106 10.96 2.59 -10.21
N THR A 107 9.93 3.37 -9.90
CA THR A 107 9.54 3.62 -8.51
C THR A 107 8.14 3.08 -8.23
N VAL A 108 8.00 2.22 -7.23
CA VAL A 108 6.69 1.74 -6.75
C VAL A 108 6.24 2.61 -5.58
N LEU A 109 5.05 3.21 -5.70
CA LEU A 109 4.40 3.95 -4.62
C LEU A 109 3.44 3.02 -3.87
N ILE A 110 3.62 2.90 -2.58
CA ILE A 110 2.66 2.23 -1.68
C ILE A 110 2.07 3.31 -0.79
N VAL A 111 0.75 3.46 -0.80
CA VAL A 111 0.04 4.35 0.12
C VAL A 111 -0.86 3.51 1.02
N ASP A 112 -0.47 3.44 2.28
CA ASP A 112 -1.13 2.66 3.31
C ASP A 112 -2.16 3.50 4.07
N GLN A 113 -3.42 3.08 4.00
CA GLN A 113 -4.56 3.60 4.76
C GLN A 113 -4.86 5.10 4.57
N ILE A 114 -4.84 5.58 3.31
CA ILE A 114 -5.12 6.99 3.01
C ILE A 114 -6.56 7.41 3.35
N ASP A 115 -7.48 6.45 3.45
CA ASP A 115 -8.86 6.61 3.90
C ASP A 115 -8.98 7.25 5.29
N VAL A 116 -7.95 7.14 6.13
CA VAL A 116 -7.89 7.85 7.42
C VAL A 116 -8.04 9.35 7.27
N LEU A 117 -7.57 9.95 6.17
CA LEU A 117 -7.71 11.38 5.93
C LEU A 117 -9.18 11.82 5.85
N VAL A 118 -10.09 10.96 5.41
CA VAL A 118 -11.53 11.25 5.38
C VAL A 118 -12.11 11.35 6.79
N ALA A 119 -11.53 10.64 7.76
CA ALA A 119 -12.00 10.58 9.15
C ALA A 119 -11.27 11.54 10.09
N ALA A 120 -9.95 11.70 9.92
CA ALA A 120 -9.06 12.33 10.89
C ALA A 120 -8.54 13.71 10.47
N ALA A 121 -8.84 14.17 9.25
CA ALA A 121 -8.43 15.50 8.83
C ALA A 121 -9.05 16.60 9.69
N ALA A 122 -8.30 17.67 9.89
CA ALA A 122 -8.79 18.86 10.56
C ALA A 122 -10.03 19.41 9.82
N PRO A 123 -11.12 19.79 10.52
CA PRO A 123 -12.33 20.30 9.88
C PRO A 123 -12.10 21.48 8.92
N ALA A 124 -11.10 22.31 9.19
CA ALA A 124 -10.73 23.45 8.36
C ALA A 124 -10.16 23.05 6.98
N ASP A 125 -9.62 21.84 6.85
CA ASP A 125 -8.99 21.36 5.61
C ASP A 125 -10.02 20.83 4.60
N ASN A 126 -11.29 20.68 5.02
CA ASN A 126 -12.41 20.27 4.16
C ASN A 126 -12.14 18.99 3.33
N VAL A 127 -11.42 18.03 3.92
CA VAL A 127 -11.11 16.76 3.24
C VAL A 127 -12.39 15.95 3.02
N THR A 128 -12.57 15.51 1.78
CA THR A 128 -13.67 14.66 1.31
C THR A 128 -13.13 13.50 0.48
N ASP A 129 -13.93 12.45 0.34
CA ASP A 129 -13.68 11.31 -0.56
C ASP A 129 -13.32 11.76 -1.98
N LEU A 130 -14.09 12.70 -2.55
CA LEU A 130 -13.83 13.25 -3.88
C LEU A 130 -12.49 14.00 -3.95
N SER A 131 -12.18 14.82 -2.94
CA SER A 131 -10.91 15.57 -2.94
C SER A 131 -9.68 14.64 -2.83
N VAL A 132 -9.79 13.54 -2.06
CA VAL A 132 -8.74 12.51 -1.97
C VAL A 132 -8.62 11.78 -3.31
N GLN A 133 -9.73 11.43 -3.95
CA GLN A 133 -9.74 10.82 -5.28
C GLN A 133 -9.05 11.72 -6.32
N SER A 134 -9.36 13.02 -6.36
CA SER A 134 -8.72 13.97 -7.28
C SER A 134 -7.22 14.12 -7.02
N MET A 135 -6.79 14.13 -5.76
CA MET A 135 -5.38 14.14 -5.40
C MET A 135 -4.66 12.87 -5.87
N LEU A 136 -5.25 11.69 -5.63
CA LEU A 136 -4.69 10.41 -6.09
C LEU A 136 -4.59 10.34 -7.62
N LEU A 137 -5.58 10.88 -8.34
CA LEU A 137 -5.52 11.00 -9.80
C LEU A 137 -4.38 11.92 -10.24
N SER A 138 -4.23 13.08 -9.60
CA SER A 138 -3.14 14.03 -9.89
C SER A 138 -1.76 13.40 -9.70
N LEU A 139 -1.58 12.58 -8.66
CA LEU A 139 -0.35 11.83 -8.41
C LEU A 139 -0.04 10.81 -9.52
N ARG A 140 -1.06 10.21 -10.14
CA ARG A 140 -0.91 9.27 -11.26
C ARG A 140 -0.59 9.97 -12.59
N GLU A 141 -1.10 11.18 -12.78
CA GLU A 141 -0.96 11.94 -14.03
C GLU A 141 0.35 12.72 -14.13
N THR A 142 1.00 13.05 -13.01
CA THR A 142 2.18 13.93 -12.98
C THR A 142 3.38 13.30 -13.71
N PRO A 143 3.78 13.77 -14.91
CA PRO A 143 4.74 13.04 -15.76
C PRO A 143 6.16 13.01 -15.20
N SER A 144 6.59 14.08 -14.53
CA SER A 144 7.98 14.26 -14.08
C SER A 144 8.33 13.49 -12.80
N GLN A 145 7.33 12.97 -12.07
CA GLN A 145 7.49 12.25 -10.80
C GLN A 145 6.59 11.01 -10.74
N ARG A 146 6.31 10.42 -11.91
CA ARG A 146 5.36 9.31 -12.03
C ARG A 146 5.90 8.06 -11.36
N ALA A 147 5.14 7.51 -10.41
CA ALA A 147 5.36 6.16 -9.93
C ALA A 147 5.09 5.17 -11.08
N HIS A 148 5.99 4.19 -11.26
CA HIS A 148 5.82 3.11 -12.21
C HIS A 148 4.57 2.28 -11.89
N ALA A 149 4.33 2.02 -10.61
CA ALA A 149 3.13 1.37 -10.11
C ALA A 149 2.70 2.01 -8.78
N THR A 150 1.38 1.99 -8.52
CA THR A 150 0.79 2.49 -7.26
C THR A 150 -0.03 1.39 -6.60
N ILE A 151 0.25 1.10 -5.35
CA ILE A 151 -0.50 0.20 -4.48
C ILE A 151 -1.17 1.04 -3.41
N LEU A 152 -2.49 0.89 -3.27
CA LEU A 152 -3.28 1.57 -2.24
C LEU A 152 -3.86 0.50 -1.32
N THR A 153 -3.77 0.71 0.00
CA THR A 153 -4.47 -0.11 1.00
C THR A 153 -5.60 0.70 1.61
N PHE A 154 -6.75 0.06 1.81
CA PHE A 154 -7.96 0.68 2.39
C PHE A 154 -8.53 -0.21 3.48
N ALA A 155 -9.16 0.39 4.50
CA ALA A 155 -9.95 -0.38 5.45
C ALA A 155 -11.20 -0.93 4.75
N ALA A 156 -11.42 -2.23 4.86
CA ALA A 156 -12.48 -2.95 4.15
C ALA A 156 -13.42 -3.71 5.09
N ASP A 157 -13.52 -3.29 6.36
CA ASP A 157 -14.43 -3.92 7.32
C ASP A 157 -15.89 -3.77 6.86
N ASP A 158 -16.71 -4.81 7.07
CA ASP A 158 -18.11 -4.83 6.64
C ASP A 158 -18.93 -3.60 7.06
N PRO A 159 -18.80 -3.06 8.30
CA PRO A 159 -19.52 -1.85 8.68
C PRO A 159 -19.12 -0.62 7.85
N LEU A 160 -17.88 -0.57 7.39
CA LEU A 160 -17.35 0.55 6.60
C LEU A 160 -17.76 0.47 5.13
N LEU A 161 -18.07 -0.74 4.62
CA LEU A 161 -18.38 -0.95 3.20
C LEU A 161 -19.84 -1.27 2.91
N GLN A 162 -20.56 -1.99 3.77
CA GLN A 162 -21.91 -2.49 3.47
C GLN A 162 -22.99 -1.85 4.34
N ALA A 163 -22.70 -1.56 5.61
CA ALA A 163 -23.68 -1.05 6.57
C ALA A 163 -23.55 0.47 6.81
N GLN A 164 -23.52 1.26 5.74
CA GLN A 164 -23.27 2.71 5.81
C GLN A 164 -24.48 3.50 6.34
N THR A 165 -24.44 3.87 7.60
CA THR A 165 -25.44 4.68 8.30
C THR A 165 -25.05 6.15 8.39
N THR A 166 -23.76 6.44 8.58
CA THR A 166 -23.24 7.80 8.77
C THR A 166 -22.72 8.42 7.46
N THR A 167 -22.59 9.75 7.44
CA THR A 167 -21.96 10.45 6.31
C THR A 167 -20.49 10.05 6.17
N LEU A 168 -19.79 9.79 7.29
CA LEU A 168 -18.41 9.34 7.26
C LEU A 168 -18.29 7.96 6.60
N GLU A 169 -19.13 7.00 7.00
CA GLU A 169 -19.19 5.66 6.39
C GLU A 169 -19.49 5.73 4.89
N ARG A 170 -20.46 6.56 4.47
CA ARG A 170 -20.77 6.75 3.04
C ARG A 170 -19.58 7.32 2.26
N ARG A 171 -18.86 8.30 2.81
CA ARG A 171 -17.68 8.88 2.16
C ARG A 171 -16.53 7.88 2.06
N HIS A 172 -16.27 7.12 3.13
CA HIS A 172 -15.29 6.04 3.12
C HIS A 172 -15.61 5.02 2.03
N ALA A 173 -16.84 4.48 2.01
CA ALA A 173 -17.27 3.52 1.01
C ALA A 173 -17.19 4.07 -0.42
N ALA A 174 -17.57 5.33 -0.63
CA ALA A 174 -17.46 5.99 -1.93
C ALA A 174 -16.01 6.10 -2.40
N LEU A 175 -15.07 6.46 -1.51
CA LEU A 175 -13.65 6.51 -1.82
C LEU A 175 -13.13 5.12 -2.22
N VAL A 176 -13.39 4.09 -1.41
CA VAL A 176 -12.94 2.71 -1.68
C VAL A 176 -13.52 2.19 -2.98
N LEU A 177 -14.81 2.39 -3.23
CA LEU A 177 -15.47 1.95 -4.46
C LEU A 177 -14.90 2.66 -5.70
N SER A 178 -14.71 3.98 -5.63
CA SER A 178 -14.10 4.75 -6.72
C SER A 178 -12.67 4.28 -7.03
N GLN A 179 -11.85 3.98 -6.02
CA GLN A 179 -10.50 3.47 -6.23
C GLN A 179 -10.50 2.02 -6.73
N THR A 180 -11.47 1.21 -6.31
CA THR A 180 -11.69 -0.15 -6.81
C THR A 180 -12.00 -0.13 -8.31
N HIS A 181 -12.91 0.76 -8.75
CA HIS A 181 -13.19 0.94 -10.18
C HIS A 181 -12.00 1.44 -10.99
N ALA A 182 -11.14 2.27 -10.39
CA ALA A 182 -9.94 2.79 -11.06
C ALA A 182 -8.71 1.85 -10.94
N ALA A 183 -8.84 0.71 -10.27
CA ALA A 183 -7.75 -0.24 -10.07
C ALA A 183 -7.71 -1.25 -11.21
N ARG A 184 -6.50 -1.58 -11.65
CA ARG A 184 -6.27 -2.68 -12.61
C ARG A 184 -6.35 -4.04 -11.91
N THR A 185 -5.99 -4.10 -10.65
CA THR A 185 -6.01 -5.33 -9.85
C THR A 185 -6.46 -4.99 -8.45
N ILE A 186 -7.39 -5.78 -7.93
CA ILE A 186 -7.95 -5.68 -6.61
C ILE A 186 -7.56 -6.95 -5.86
N VAL A 187 -6.96 -6.77 -4.69
CA VAL A 187 -6.67 -7.87 -3.76
C VAL A 187 -7.48 -7.64 -2.50
N SER A 188 -8.44 -8.52 -2.25
CA SER A 188 -9.31 -8.48 -1.06
C SER A 188 -8.92 -9.57 -0.08
N LEU A 189 -8.81 -9.21 1.19
CA LEU A 189 -8.51 -10.13 2.30
C LEU A 189 -9.71 -10.17 3.23
N ARG A 190 -10.27 -11.37 3.45
CA ARG A 190 -11.34 -11.60 4.44
C ARG A 190 -10.95 -12.70 5.41
N LYS A 191 -11.39 -12.59 6.66
CA LYS A 191 -11.33 -13.72 7.60
C LYS A 191 -12.35 -14.78 7.19
N LEU A 192 -12.21 -16.00 7.72
CA LEU A 192 -13.21 -17.04 7.55
C LEU A 192 -14.48 -16.69 8.34
N ASP A 193 -15.65 -16.84 7.71
CA ASP A 193 -16.96 -16.61 8.34
C ASP A 193 -17.21 -17.57 9.52
N THR A 194 -16.57 -18.75 9.48
CA THR A 194 -16.67 -19.79 10.51
C THR A 194 -15.74 -19.56 11.71
N GLY A 195 -14.95 -18.49 11.71
CA GLY A 195 -13.95 -18.20 12.74
C GLY A 195 -12.55 -18.73 12.44
N THR A 196 -11.63 -18.62 13.40
CA THR A 196 -10.21 -18.94 13.19
C THR A 196 -9.97 -20.45 13.08
N ALA A 197 -9.32 -20.90 12.00
CA ALA A 197 -8.77 -22.24 11.90
C ALA A 197 -7.28 -22.25 12.28
N ARG A 198 -6.75 -23.40 12.73
CA ARG A 198 -5.35 -23.53 13.14
C ARG A 198 -4.37 -23.17 12.01
N ASP A 199 -4.70 -23.58 10.79
CA ASP A 199 -3.81 -23.52 9.63
C ASP A 199 -4.33 -22.62 8.50
N VAL A 200 -5.42 -21.88 8.75
CA VAL A 200 -6.02 -20.93 7.79
C VAL A 200 -6.43 -19.66 8.53
N SER A 201 -5.82 -18.54 8.14
CA SER A 201 -6.14 -17.21 8.68
C SER A 201 -7.30 -16.56 7.94
N GLY A 202 -7.44 -16.82 6.64
CA GLY A 202 -8.51 -16.23 5.84
C GLY A 202 -8.45 -16.60 4.37
N VAL A 203 -9.22 -15.85 3.60
CA VAL A 203 -9.35 -15.96 2.15
C VAL A 203 -8.80 -14.70 1.50
N MET A 204 -7.99 -14.87 0.45
CA MET A 204 -7.51 -13.82 -0.43
C MET A 204 -8.17 -13.98 -1.80
N ARG A 205 -8.88 -12.95 -2.27
CA ARG A 205 -9.43 -12.88 -3.62
C ARG A 205 -8.65 -11.88 -4.45
N ILE A 206 -8.26 -12.27 -5.66
CA ILE A 206 -7.61 -11.42 -6.64
C ILE A 206 -8.55 -11.25 -7.83
N THR A 207 -8.92 -10.01 -8.13
CA THR A 207 -9.71 -9.65 -9.31
C THR A 207 -8.87 -8.72 -10.17
N ALA A 208 -8.62 -9.10 -11.42
CA ALA A 208 -7.90 -8.27 -12.39
C ALA A 208 -8.87 -7.75 -13.45
N ALA A 209 -8.71 -6.48 -13.85
CA ALA A 209 -9.39 -5.96 -15.02
C ALA A 209 -8.88 -6.70 -16.26
N ALA A 210 -9.80 -7.19 -17.10
CA ALA A 210 -9.48 -7.88 -18.33
C ALA A 210 -8.53 -7.01 -19.19
N HIS A 211 -7.42 -7.59 -19.63
CA HIS A 211 -6.53 -6.94 -20.58
C HIS A 211 -7.18 -7.10 -21.96
N ASP A 212 -7.81 -6.04 -22.49
CA ASP A 212 -8.28 -5.99 -23.88
C ASP A 212 -7.10 -5.72 -24.82
N ASP A 213 -6.09 -6.56 -24.73
CA ASP A 213 -4.95 -6.53 -25.60
C ASP A 213 -5.20 -7.66 -26.60
N GLY A 214 -5.72 -7.32 -27.78
CA GLY A 214 -6.11 -8.26 -28.85
C GLY A 214 -4.94 -9.04 -29.47
N HIS A 215 -4.00 -9.51 -28.66
CA HIS A 215 -2.99 -10.50 -28.98
C HIS A 215 -3.24 -11.75 -28.13
N ASP A 216 -3.74 -12.79 -28.80
CA ASP A 216 -3.77 -14.17 -28.35
C ASP A 216 -2.33 -14.73 -28.33
N ASP A 217 -1.47 -14.15 -27.50
CA ASP A 217 -0.25 -14.79 -27.08
C ASP A 217 -0.60 -15.55 -25.81
N GLY A 218 -0.59 -16.89 -25.90
CA GLY A 218 -1.01 -17.85 -24.87
C GLY A 218 -0.18 -17.85 -23.57
N ASP A 219 0.05 -16.67 -23.01
CA ASP A 219 0.49 -16.47 -21.65
C ASP A 219 -0.71 -16.70 -20.73
N ASP A 220 -0.58 -17.64 -19.79
CA ASP A 220 -1.54 -17.96 -18.72
C ASP A 220 -1.49 -16.79 -17.72
N GLY A 221 -1.83 -15.58 -18.19
CA GLY A 221 -1.98 -14.38 -17.39
C GLY A 221 -2.91 -14.65 -16.23
N LEU A 222 -2.76 -13.90 -15.13
CA LEU A 222 -3.56 -14.03 -13.91
C LEU A 222 -5.00 -14.40 -14.25
N ARG A 223 -5.34 -15.69 -14.07
CA ARG A 223 -6.65 -16.24 -14.40
C ARG A 223 -7.73 -15.35 -13.80
N ASP A 224 -8.83 -15.22 -14.54
CA ASP A 224 -10.11 -14.68 -14.06
C ASP A 224 -10.29 -14.93 -12.56
N ASP A 225 -10.72 -13.90 -11.82
CA ASP A 225 -11.13 -13.93 -10.40
C ASP A 225 -10.64 -15.16 -9.59
N ALA A 226 -9.42 -15.08 -9.05
CA ALA A 226 -8.80 -16.18 -8.31
C ALA A 226 -9.07 -16.05 -6.80
N GLU A 227 -9.39 -17.16 -6.14
CA GLU A 227 -9.58 -17.25 -4.69
C GLU A 227 -8.59 -18.23 -4.06
N TYR A 228 -7.86 -17.76 -3.05
CA TYR A 228 -6.86 -18.52 -2.31
C TYR A 228 -7.14 -18.50 -0.81
N LEU A 229 -6.66 -19.51 -0.11
CA LEU A 229 -6.54 -19.48 1.34
C LEU A 229 -5.17 -18.92 1.72
N TYR A 230 -5.12 -18.15 2.80
CA TYR A 230 -3.86 -17.70 3.38
C TYR A 230 -3.75 -18.04 4.86
N HIS A 231 -2.51 -18.23 5.31
CA HIS A 231 -2.16 -18.43 6.71
C HIS A 231 -1.01 -17.52 7.10
N VAL A 232 -1.18 -16.79 8.20
CA VAL A 232 -0.15 -15.97 8.84
C VAL A 232 0.37 -16.72 10.07
N GLY A 233 1.63 -17.13 10.01
CA GLY A 233 2.33 -17.79 11.11
C GLY A 233 2.72 -16.80 12.21
N GLY A 234 3.02 -17.33 13.41
CA GLY A 234 3.49 -16.52 14.55
C GLY A 234 4.86 -15.89 14.32
N ASP A 235 5.61 -16.38 13.34
CA ASP A 235 6.88 -15.83 12.84
C ASP A 235 6.70 -14.76 11.76
N LEU A 236 5.45 -14.30 11.53
CA LEU A 236 5.06 -13.41 10.44
C LEU A 236 5.26 -13.99 9.03
N SER A 237 5.50 -15.30 8.91
CA SER A 237 5.48 -15.96 7.60
C SER A 237 4.06 -15.97 7.04
N VAL A 238 3.92 -15.75 5.74
CA VAL A 238 2.64 -15.84 5.04
C VAL A 238 2.70 -16.96 4.01
N ARG A 239 1.72 -17.87 4.07
CA ARG A 239 1.53 -18.93 3.07
C ARG A 239 0.20 -18.72 2.36
N VAL A 240 0.20 -18.92 1.04
CA VAL A 240 -0.98 -18.84 0.18
C VAL A 240 -1.12 -20.18 -0.57
N PHE A 241 -2.33 -20.74 -0.61
CA PHE A 241 -2.61 -22.03 -1.22
C PHE A 241 -4.04 -22.11 -1.77
N GLU A 242 -4.26 -22.96 -2.77
CA GLU A 242 -5.57 -23.18 -3.38
C GLU A 242 -6.51 -23.92 -2.43
N ARG A 243 -7.82 -23.71 -2.59
CA ARG A 243 -8.83 -24.40 -1.79
C ARG A 243 -8.96 -25.85 -2.23
N GLY A 244 -8.56 -26.79 -1.38
CA GLY A 244 -8.70 -28.24 -1.62
C GLY A 244 -7.46 -28.94 -2.17
N ALA A 245 -6.29 -28.28 -2.13
CA ALA A 245 -4.98 -28.88 -2.41
C ALA A 245 -4.35 -29.54 -1.17
#